data_AF-A0A6G3TP37-F1
#
_entry.id   AF-A0A6G3TP37-F1
#
_cell.length_a   1.000
_cell.length_b   1.000
_cell.length_c   1.000
_cell.angle_alpha   90.00
_cell.angle_beta   90.00
_cell.angle_gamma   90.00
#
_symmetry.space_group_name_H-M   'P 1'
#
loop_
_entity.id
_entity.type
_entity.pdbx_description
1 polymer ?
#
loop_
_entity_poly.entity_id
_entity_poly.type
_entity_poly.pdbx_seq_one_letter_code
_entity_poly.pdbx_strand_id
1 'polypeptide(L)'
;MTTPVCTSASNAATVMAPATARAAAPAASTARTQTFPYPSFSSYVKARQPVLLRTARSLTANPSDAEDLLQTALTKTYVAWERIEDHRALDGYVRRALLNTRTSQWRKRKVDEFACDELPEPEPVTGGDDPAERQALHDAMWRAIMKLPARQRAMVVLRYYEDLSEARTAEVLGVSVGTVKSAVSRALGKLREDPELGFVR
;
A
#
# COMPACT_ATOMS: atom_id res chain seq x y z
N MET A 1 -6.08 30.60 61.31
CA MET A 1 -6.26 30.30 62.75
C MET A 1 -7.68 29.79 62.91
N THR A 2 -7.85 28.46 62.88
CA THR A 2 -9.14 27.80 63.04
C THR A 2 -8.92 26.63 63.99
N THR A 3 -9.71 26.61 65.05
CA THR A 3 -9.66 25.76 66.24
C THR A 3 -9.98 24.29 65.98
N PRO A 4 -9.44 23.34 66.76
CA PRO A 4 -9.98 21.99 66.91
C PRO A 4 -10.87 21.89 68.16
N VAL A 5 -11.97 21.14 68.08
CA VAL A 5 -12.69 20.65 69.26
C VAL A 5 -13.05 19.18 69.05
N CYS A 6 -12.53 18.34 69.96
CA CYS A 6 -12.96 16.97 70.23
C CYS A 6 -14.12 16.98 71.23
N THR A 7 -15.09 16.07 71.10
CA THR A 7 -15.98 15.50 72.15
C THR A 7 -16.73 14.32 71.49
N SER A 8 -16.28 13.06 71.60
CA SER A 8 -16.43 12.04 72.66
C SER A 8 -17.73 11.21 72.63
N ALA A 9 -17.52 9.88 72.58
CA ALA A 9 -18.29 8.77 73.15
C ALA A 9 -19.72 8.45 72.66
N SER A 10 -19.93 7.25 72.10
CA SER A 10 -20.40 6.09 72.91
C SER A 10 -20.55 4.77 72.12
N ASN A 11 -20.06 3.71 72.78
CA ASN A 11 -20.25 2.24 72.69
C ASN A 11 -21.28 1.64 71.70
N ALA A 12 -20.91 0.68 70.86
CA ALA A 12 -20.60 -0.75 71.10
C ALA A 12 -21.85 -1.66 71.14
N ALA A 13 -22.00 -2.47 70.10
CA ALA A 13 -22.68 -3.77 70.16
C ALA A 13 -22.18 -4.67 69.01
N THR A 14 -21.47 -5.71 69.40
CA THR A 14 -21.01 -6.87 68.64
C THR A 14 -22.16 -7.73 68.14
N VAL A 15 -22.14 -8.14 66.86
CA VAL A 15 -22.58 -9.49 66.44
C VAL A 15 -21.69 -9.94 65.26
N MET A 16 -21.19 -11.18 65.33
CA MET A 16 -20.25 -11.81 64.41
C MET A 16 -20.90 -12.98 63.65
N ALA A 17 -20.58 -13.07 62.35
CA ALA A 17 -20.51 -14.25 61.47
C ALA A 17 -21.80 -14.85 60.84
N PRO A 18 -21.69 -15.75 59.84
CA PRO A 18 -21.15 -15.49 58.50
C PRO A 18 -22.04 -16.12 57.39
N ALA A 19 -22.09 -15.58 56.16
CA ALA A 19 -22.56 -16.37 55.02
C ALA A 19 -22.23 -15.76 53.65
N THR A 20 -21.51 -16.57 52.87
CA THR A 20 -21.55 -16.64 51.41
C THR A 20 -21.00 -15.46 50.59
N ALA A 21 -19.74 -15.64 50.22
CA ALA A 21 -19.21 -15.16 48.95
C ALA A 21 -20.17 -15.53 47.81
N ARG A 22 -20.75 -14.51 47.17
CA ARG A 22 -21.24 -14.63 45.81
C ARG A 22 -20.35 -13.75 44.94
N ALA A 23 -19.34 -14.39 44.37
CA ALA A 23 -18.60 -13.87 43.24
C ALA A 23 -19.62 -13.41 42.19
N ALA A 24 -19.79 -12.10 42.07
CA ALA A 24 -20.44 -11.52 40.92
C ALA A 24 -19.49 -11.73 39.74
N ALA A 25 -19.84 -12.69 38.90
CA ALA A 25 -19.17 -12.97 37.65
C ALA A 25 -18.94 -11.66 36.89
N PRO A 26 -17.73 -11.39 36.35
CA PRO A 26 -17.59 -10.30 35.41
C PRO A 26 -18.46 -10.64 34.22
N ALA A 27 -19.45 -9.79 33.97
CA ALA A 27 -20.21 -9.81 32.73
C ALA A 27 -19.21 -9.88 31.59
N ALA A 28 -19.23 -11.00 30.87
CA ALA A 28 -18.38 -11.25 29.73
C ALA A 28 -18.71 -10.17 28.69
N SER A 29 -17.95 -9.07 28.73
CA SER A 29 -17.80 -8.15 27.63
C SER A 29 -17.39 -9.02 26.46
N THR A 30 -18.28 -9.10 25.48
CA THR A 30 -18.11 -9.80 24.23
C THR A 30 -16.94 -9.15 23.52
N ALA A 31 -15.72 -9.61 23.83
CA ALA A 31 -14.55 -9.33 23.04
C ALA A 31 -14.89 -9.93 21.67
N ARG A 32 -15.36 -9.08 20.75
CA ARG A 32 -15.35 -9.39 19.33
C ARG A 32 -13.91 -9.77 19.02
N THR A 33 -13.63 -11.06 18.99
CA THR A 33 -12.39 -11.59 18.46
C THR A 33 -12.26 -10.98 17.09
N GLN A 34 -11.37 -10.00 16.95
CA GLN A 34 -11.12 -9.39 15.66
C GLN A 34 -10.55 -10.50 14.79
N THR A 35 -11.37 -11.05 13.90
CA THR A 35 -10.89 -12.01 12.90
C THR A 35 -9.98 -11.24 11.97
N PHE A 36 -8.68 -11.31 12.21
CA PHE A 36 -7.69 -10.82 11.28
C PHE A 36 -7.84 -11.63 9.98
N PRO A 37 -7.96 -10.97 8.81
CA PRO A 37 -8.15 -11.68 7.54
C PRO A 37 -6.96 -12.59 7.20
N TYR A 38 -5.80 -12.37 7.83
CA TYR A 38 -4.59 -13.15 7.64
C TYR A 38 -3.99 -13.51 9.01
N PRO A 39 -4.05 -14.79 9.45
CA PRO A 39 -3.52 -15.21 10.76
C PRO A 39 -1.98 -15.22 10.82
N SER A 40 -1.30 -15.12 9.68
CA SER A 40 0.17 -15.07 9.61
C SER A 40 0.66 -14.35 8.36
N PHE A 41 1.92 -13.90 8.37
CA PHE A 41 2.57 -13.33 7.17
C PHE A 41 2.53 -14.30 5.98
N SER A 42 2.80 -15.59 6.20
CA SER A 42 2.78 -16.60 5.15
C SER A 42 1.39 -16.77 4.53
N SER A 43 0.32 -16.68 5.34
CA SER A 43 -1.06 -16.72 4.83
C SER A 43 -1.41 -15.51 3.98
N TYR A 44 -0.92 -14.31 4.36
CA TYR A 44 -1.08 -13.09 3.59
C TYR A 44 -0.35 -13.16 2.24
N VAL A 45 0.93 -13.55 2.27
CA VAL A 45 1.75 -13.65 1.05
C VAL A 45 1.12 -14.64 0.07
N LYS A 46 0.72 -15.84 0.53
CA LYS A 46 0.04 -16.81 -0.34
C LYS A 46 -1.21 -16.25 -1.01
N ALA A 47 -2.00 -15.44 -0.28
CA ALA A 47 -3.23 -14.86 -0.81
C ALA A 47 -2.99 -13.67 -1.75
N ARG A 48 -1.97 -12.84 -1.51
CA ARG A 48 -1.80 -11.53 -2.19
C ARG A 48 -0.64 -11.47 -3.17
N GLN A 49 0.30 -12.41 -3.13
CA GLN A 49 1.47 -12.43 -4.01
C GLN A 49 1.13 -12.29 -5.50
N PRO A 50 0.10 -12.95 -6.08
CA PRO A 50 -0.21 -12.79 -7.50
C PRO A 50 -0.59 -11.35 -7.88
N VAL A 51 -1.35 -10.67 -7.02
CA VAL A 51 -1.77 -9.27 -7.25
C VAL A 51 -0.56 -8.33 -7.09
N LEU A 52 0.22 -8.53 -6.02
CA LEU A 52 1.39 -7.70 -5.74
C LEU A 52 2.48 -7.86 -6.80
N LEU A 53 2.65 -9.06 -7.38
CA LEU A 53 3.58 -9.29 -8.47
C LEU A 53 3.14 -8.61 -9.77
N ARG A 54 1.83 -8.56 -10.06
CA ARG A 54 1.32 -7.76 -11.19
C ARG A 54 1.62 -6.27 -11.02
N THR A 55 1.43 -5.74 -9.81
CA THR A 55 1.84 -4.37 -9.48
C THR A 55 3.36 -4.18 -9.59
N ALA A 56 4.17 -5.13 -9.12
CA ALA A 56 5.62 -5.00 -9.25
C ALA A 56 6.06 -4.99 -10.73
N ARG A 57 5.43 -5.83 -11.56
CA ARG A 57 5.67 -5.89 -13.01
C ARG A 57 5.24 -4.61 -13.73
N SER A 58 4.22 -3.89 -13.25
CA SER A 58 3.87 -2.57 -13.80
C SER A 58 4.85 -1.47 -13.37
N LEU A 59 5.70 -1.71 -12.37
CA LEU A 59 6.66 -0.74 -11.85
C LEU A 59 8.10 -0.95 -12.39
N THR A 60 8.37 -2.07 -13.05
CA THR A 60 9.69 -2.46 -13.57
C THR A 60 9.63 -2.80 -15.06
N ALA A 61 10.78 -2.72 -15.75
CA ALA A 61 10.86 -3.05 -17.17
C ALA A 61 11.16 -4.54 -17.42
N ASN A 62 11.87 -5.19 -16.48
CA ASN A 62 12.25 -6.60 -16.56
C ASN A 62 11.39 -7.43 -15.56
N PRO A 63 10.91 -8.63 -15.95
CA PRO A 63 10.29 -9.59 -15.04
C PRO A 63 11.11 -9.90 -13.78
N SER A 64 12.43 -10.09 -13.89
CA SER A 64 13.30 -10.41 -12.74
C SER A 64 13.38 -9.24 -11.76
N ASP A 65 13.47 -8.00 -12.27
CA ASP A 65 13.43 -6.79 -11.44
C ASP A 65 12.10 -6.67 -10.66
N ALA A 66 10.99 -7.17 -11.23
CA ALA A 66 9.69 -7.16 -10.57
C ALA A 66 9.67 -8.11 -9.36
N GLU A 67 10.24 -9.31 -9.54
CA GLU A 67 10.31 -10.32 -8.50
C GLU A 67 11.21 -9.85 -7.36
N ASP A 68 12.37 -9.28 -7.65
CA ASP A 68 13.28 -8.69 -6.66
C ASP A 68 12.64 -7.52 -5.90
N LEU A 69 11.92 -6.66 -6.62
CA LEU A 69 11.18 -5.54 -6.03
C LEU A 69 10.12 -6.06 -5.04
N LEU A 70 9.35 -7.07 -5.44
CA LEU A 70 8.34 -7.69 -4.60
C LEU A 70 8.96 -8.34 -3.38
N GLN A 71 10.00 -9.16 -3.56
CA GLN A 71 10.70 -9.83 -2.47
C GLN A 71 11.23 -8.81 -1.46
N THR A 72 11.89 -7.75 -1.92
CA THR A 72 12.41 -6.70 -1.04
C THR A 72 11.30 -6.00 -0.25
N ALA A 73 10.17 -5.71 -0.88
CA ALA A 73 9.02 -5.10 -0.22
C ALA A 73 8.38 -6.02 0.82
N LEU A 74 8.26 -7.31 0.50
CA LEU A 74 7.76 -8.34 1.41
C LEU A 74 8.69 -8.54 2.61
N THR A 75 10.02 -8.54 2.41
CA THR A 75 11.00 -8.62 3.51
C THR A 75 10.87 -7.43 4.48
N LYS A 76 10.74 -6.21 3.96
CA LYS A 76 10.51 -5.02 4.81
C LYS A 76 9.17 -5.09 5.55
N THR A 77 8.16 -5.65 4.90
CA THR A 77 6.85 -5.87 5.52
C THR A 77 6.94 -6.91 6.62
N TYR A 78 7.67 -8.00 6.40
CA TYR A 78 7.88 -9.05 7.38
C TYR A 78 8.55 -8.51 8.66
N VAL A 79 9.59 -7.69 8.52
CA VAL A 79 10.27 -7.04 9.66
C VAL A 79 9.32 -6.14 10.45
N ALA A 80 8.36 -5.51 9.78
CA ALA A 80 7.35 -4.65 10.42
C ALA A 80 6.10 -5.41 10.87
N TRP A 81 5.97 -6.71 10.58
CA TRP A 81 4.72 -7.46 10.68
C TRP A 81 4.08 -7.37 12.07
N GLU A 82 4.85 -7.60 13.12
CA GLU A 82 4.36 -7.57 14.50
C GLU A 82 3.99 -6.16 14.99
N ARG A 83 4.50 -5.12 14.34
CA ARG A 83 4.20 -3.71 14.68
C ARG A 83 2.94 -3.19 13.97
N ILE A 84 2.38 -3.94 13.01
CA ILE A 84 1.20 -3.52 12.27
C ILE A 84 -0.03 -4.00 13.03
N GLU A 85 -0.60 -3.10 13.83
CA GLU A 85 -1.79 -3.39 14.65
C GLU A 85 -3.05 -3.58 13.77
N ASP A 86 -3.22 -2.76 12.73
CA ASP A 86 -4.35 -2.85 11.80
C ASP A 86 -4.03 -3.67 10.54
N HIS A 87 -4.43 -4.94 10.55
CA HIS A 87 -4.24 -5.84 9.42
C HIS A 87 -5.16 -5.52 8.23
N ARG A 88 -6.17 -4.66 8.38
CA ARG A 88 -6.98 -4.18 7.24
C ARG A 88 -6.22 -3.15 6.40
N ALA A 89 -5.24 -2.47 6.99
CA ALA A 89 -4.37 -1.53 6.31
C ALA A 89 -3.14 -2.19 5.65
N LEU A 90 -2.95 -3.49 5.86
CA LEU A 90 -1.76 -4.26 5.45
C LEU A 90 -1.50 -4.17 3.94
N ASP A 91 -2.54 -4.30 3.12
CA ASP A 91 -2.44 -4.14 1.66
C ASP A 91 -1.88 -2.76 1.26
N GLY A 92 -2.34 -1.71 1.94
CA GLY A 92 -1.86 -0.34 1.70
C GLY A 92 -0.40 -0.17 2.14
N TYR A 93 -0.02 -0.79 3.26
CA TYR A 93 1.36 -0.80 3.75
C TYR A 93 2.30 -1.47 2.74
N VAL A 94 1.95 -2.66 2.23
CA VAL A 94 2.80 -3.39 1.28
C VAL A 94 2.92 -2.65 -0.05
N ARG A 95 1.83 -2.07 -0.57
CA ARG A 95 1.89 -1.21 -1.77
C ARG A 95 2.80 -0.02 -1.56
N ARG A 96 2.72 0.64 -0.40
CA ARG A 96 3.64 1.73 -0.04
C ARG A 96 5.10 1.25 0.02
N ALA A 97 5.35 0.07 0.60
CA ALA A 97 6.67 -0.52 0.66
C ALA A 97 7.25 -0.85 -0.73
N LEU A 98 6.43 -1.38 -1.65
CA LEU A 98 6.76 -1.60 -3.06
C LEU A 98 7.20 -0.29 -3.73
N LEU A 99 6.37 0.75 -3.66
CA LEU A 99 6.64 2.05 -4.29
C LEU A 99 7.89 2.73 -3.73
N ASN A 100 8.04 2.74 -2.40
CA ASN A 100 9.22 3.31 -1.74
C ASN A 100 10.49 2.57 -2.14
N THR A 101 10.42 1.23 -2.22
CA THR A 101 11.55 0.41 -2.64
C THR A 101 11.91 0.68 -4.09
N ARG A 102 10.95 0.73 -5.01
CA ARG A 102 11.20 1.07 -6.42
C ARG A 102 11.82 2.45 -6.57
N THR A 103 11.26 3.45 -5.88
CA THR A 103 11.76 4.83 -5.92
C THR A 103 13.19 4.90 -5.39
N SER A 104 13.51 4.15 -4.33
CA SER A 104 14.87 4.07 -3.79
C SER A 104 15.83 3.37 -4.74
N GLN A 105 15.43 2.27 -5.37
CA GLN A 105 16.26 1.55 -6.34
C GLN A 105 16.53 2.41 -7.58
N TRP A 106 15.51 3.09 -8.11
CA TRP A 106 15.68 4.01 -9.24
C TRP A 106 16.64 5.16 -8.91
N ARG A 107 16.55 5.75 -7.71
CA ARG A 107 17.49 6.79 -7.27
C ARG A 107 18.93 6.30 -7.19
N LYS A 108 19.15 5.04 -6.79
CA LYS A 108 20.50 4.43 -6.73
C LYS A 108 21.04 4.11 -8.12
N ARG A 109 20.27 3.42 -8.98
CA ARG A 109 20.70 3.06 -10.35
C ARG A 109 20.99 4.29 -11.22
N LYS A 110 20.27 5.40 -11.01
CA LYS A 110 20.53 6.68 -11.69
C LYS A 110 21.90 7.30 -11.34
N VAL A 111 22.55 6.84 -10.28
CA VAL A 111 23.89 7.29 -9.86
C VAL A 111 25.00 6.40 -10.44
N ASP A 112 24.69 5.17 -10.87
CA ASP A 112 25.71 4.13 -11.12
C ASP A 112 25.73 3.48 -12.53
N GLU A 113 24.84 3.80 -13.47
CA GLU A 113 24.79 3.09 -14.77
C GLU A 113 25.09 3.97 -16.00
N PHE A 114 26.20 3.66 -16.68
CA PHE A 114 26.48 4.01 -18.09
C PHE A 114 25.94 2.90 -19.00
N ALA A 115 25.23 3.27 -20.07
CA ALA A 115 24.59 2.34 -21.00
C ALA A 115 25.60 1.57 -21.87
N CYS A 116 25.37 0.27 -22.07
CA CYS A 116 26.02 -0.56 -23.10
C CYS A 116 25.08 -0.70 -24.32
N ASP A 117 25.66 -0.88 -25.51
CA ASP A 117 25.10 -0.48 -26.81
C ASP A 117 24.31 -1.56 -27.58
N GLU A 118 23.84 -2.65 -26.95
CA GLU A 118 23.11 -3.71 -27.67
C GLU A 118 21.74 -4.05 -27.05
N LEU A 119 20.71 -4.00 -27.91
CA LEU A 119 19.31 -4.27 -27.60
C LEU A 119 18.90 -5.64 -28.20
N PRO A 120 18.26 -6.56 -27.45
CA PRO A 120 17.78 -7.82 -28.03
C PRO A 120 16.53 -7.61 -28.90
N GLU A 121 16.46 -8.30 -30.05
CA GLU A 121 15.29 -8.28 -30.94
C GLU A 121 14.08 -8.99 -30.32
N PRO A 122 12.85 -8.44 -30.46
CA PRO A 122 11.63 -9.08 -29.96
C PRO A 122 11.09 -10.15 -30.93
N GLU A 123 10.73 -11.31 -30.38
CA GLU A 123 10.03 -12.42 -31.07
C GLU A 123 8.56 -12.07 -31.42
N PRO A 124 8.03 -12.51 -32.58
CA PRO A 124 6.68 -12.20 -33.01
C PRO A 124 5.64 -13.16 -32.43
N VAL A 125 4.50 -12.64 -31.97
CA VAL A 125 3.36 -13.44 -31.47
C VAL A 125 2.16 -13.26 -32.41
N THR A 126 1.55 -14.37 -32.84
CA THR A 126 0.43 -14.42 -33.80
C THR A 126 -0.95 -14.63 -33.13
N GLY A 127 -1.86 -13.68 -33.35
CA GLY A 127 -3.21 -13.83 -33.93
C GLY A 127 -4.35 -14.58 -33.19
N GLY A 128 -5.37 -13.83 -32.77
CA GLY A 128 -6.78 -14.26 -32.65
C GLY A 128 -7.63 -13.32 -31.77
N ASP A 129 -8.60 -12.57 -32.32
CA ASP A 129 -9.38 -11.49 -31.65
C ASP A 129 -8.57 -10.66 -30.63
N ASP A 130 -7.64 -9.90 -31.19
CA ASP A 130 -6.24 -10.13 -30.85
C ASP A 130 -5.91 -9.64 -29.44
N PRO A 131 -5.60 -10.54 -28.47
CA PRO A 131 -4.87 -10.15 -27.28
C PRO A 131 -3.63 -9.32 -27.64
N ALA A 132 -3.03 -9.53 -28.83
CA ALA A 132 -1.92 -8.71 -29.31
C ALA A 132 -2.33 -7.27 -29.65
N GLU A 133 -3.55 -6.98 -30.12
CA GLU A 133 -4.02 -5.59 -30.31
C GLU A 133 -4.23 -4.88 -28.97
N ARG A 134 -4.83 -5.58 -28.00
CA ARG A 134 -4.97 -5.07 -26.62
C ARG A 134 -3.61 -4.88 -25.95
N GLN A 135 -2.68 -5.80 -26.17
CA GLN A 135 -1.31 -5.71 -25.70
C GLN A 135 -0.55 -4.59 -26.39
N ALA A 136 -0.69 -4.42 -27.71
CA ALA A 136 -0.06 -3.36 -28.48
C ALA A 136 -0.57 -1.98 -28.04
N LEU A 137 -1.88 -1.84 -27.79
CA LEU A 137 -2.46 -0.62 -27.22
C LEU A 137 -1.94 -0.37 -25.80
N HIS A 138 -1.87 -1.41 -24.96
CA HIS A 138 -1.30 -1.30 -23.63
C HIS A 138 0.18 -0.86 -23.67
N ASP A 139 0.96 -1.40 -24.59
CA ASP A 139 2.38 -1.08 -24.76
C ASP A 139 2.59 0.32 -25.34
N ALA A 140 1.75 0.75 -26.28
CA ALA A 140 1.73 2.12 -26.79
C ALA A 140 1.36 3.12 -25.68
N MET A 141 0.34 2.81 -24.88
CA MET A 141 -0.03 3.60 -23.70
C MET A 141 1.10 3.68 -22.70
N TRP A 142 1.77 2.56 -22.42
CA TRP A 142 2.87 2.52 -21.48
C TRP A 142 4.08 3.34 -21.95
N ARG A 143 4.43 3.25 -23.24
CA ARG A 143 5.47 4.09 -23.86
C ARG A 143 5.14 5.57 -23.74
N ALA A 144 3.91 5.97 -24.05
CA ALA A 144 3.45 7.36 -23.89
C ALA A 144 3.54 7.84 -22.43
N ILE A 145 3.16 7.00 -21.46
CA ILE A 145 3.28 7.30 -20.02
C ILE A 145 4.74 7.49 -19.60
N MET A 146 5.67 6.71 -20.18
CA MET A 146 7.09 6.83 -19.87
C MET A 146 7.72 8.15 -20.33
N LYS A 147 7.17 8.78 -21.37
CA LYS A 147 7.58 10.12 -21.83
C LYS A 147 7.17 11.24 -20.87
N LEU A 148 6.24 11.00 -19.95
CA LEU A 148 5.82 12.00 -18.97
C LEU A 148 6.94 12.33 -17.97
N PRO A 149 6.98 13.56 -17.44
CA PRO A 149 7.81 13.89 -16.28
C PRO A 149 7.55 12.95 -15.11
N ALA A 150 8.60 12.53 -14.40
CA ALA A 150 8.53 11.47 -13.39
C ALA A 150 7.42 11.66 -12.33
N ARG A 151 7.20 12.89 -11.85
CA ARG A 151 6.12 13.19 -10.88
C ARG A 151 4.72 13.06 -11.49
N GLN A 152 4.55 13.45 -12.76
CA GLN A 152 3.28 13.32 -13.48
C GLN A 152 2.97 11.84 -13.74
N ARG A 153 3.96 11.08 -14.20
CA ARG A 153 3.85 9.63 -14.39
C ARG A 153 3.41 8.92 -13.12
N ALA A 154 4.09 9.17 -11.99
CA ALA A 154 3.76 8.55 -10.72
C ALA A 154 2.29 8.82 -10.30
N MET A 155 1.80 10.04 -10.51
CA MET A 155 0.41 10.40 -10.20
C MET A 155 -0.60 9.69 -11.11
N VAL A 156 -0.32 9.57 -12.41
CA VAL A 156 -1.17 8.84 -13.36
C VAL A 156 -1.23 7.35 -13.03
N VAL A 157 -0.08 6.72 -12.78
CA VAL A 157 -0.01 5.30 -12.41
C VAL A 157 -0.81 5.04 -11.13
N LEU A 158 -0.58 5.84 -10.08
CA LEU A 158 -1.31 5.66 -8.83
C LEU A 158 -2.83 5.86 -8.99
N ARG A 159 -3.26 6.79 -9.84
CA ARG A 159 -4.68 7.11 -10.00
C ARG A 159 -5.43 6.13 -10.91
N TYR A 160 -4.79 5.58 -11.93
CA TYR A 160 -5.45 4.79 -12.97
C TYR A 160 -5.04 3.32 -13.04
N TYR A 161 -3.82 2.96 -12.62
CA TYR A 161 -3.36 1.57 -12.59
C TYR A 161 -3.55 0.93 -11.21
N GLU A 162 -3.50 1.73 -10.15
CA GLU A 162 -3.65 1.27 -8.76
C GLU A 162 -4.99 1.68 -8.13
N ASP A 163 -5.89 2.30 -8.92
CA ASP A 163 -7.22 2.77 -8.52
C ASP A 163 -7.26 3.60 -7.21
N LEU A 164 -6.20 4.37 -6.94
CA LEU A 164 -6.18 5.25 -5.77
C LEU A 164 -6.97 6.53 -6.02
N SER A 165 -7.67 6.99 -4.98
CA SER A 165 -8.28 8.31 -4.98
C SER A 165 -7.22 9.40 -4.97
N GLU A 166 -7.57 10.58 -5.46
CA GLU A 166 -6.66 11.74 -5.52
C GLU A 166 -6.13 12.13 -4.13
N ALA A 167 -6.94 11.95 -3.08
CA ALA A 167 -6.54 12.15 -1.69
C ALA A 167 -5.47 11.14 -1.26
N ARG A 168 -5.67 9.84 -1.56
CA ARG A 168 -4.68 8.80 -1.24
C ARG A 168 -3.40 8.96 -2.06
N THR A 169 -3.49 9.33 -3.33
CA THR A 169 -2.31 9.65 -4.14
C THR A 169 -1.51 10.82 -3.56
N ALA A 170 -2.20 11.86 -3.09
CA ALA A 170 -1.59 13.03 -2.45
C ALA A 170 -0.86 12.65 -1.16
N GLU A 171 -1.49 11.85 -0.30
CA GLU A 171 -0.90 11.30 0.93
C GLU A 171 0.36 10.46 0.64
N VAL A 172 0.29 9.58 -0.37
CA VAL A 172 1.40 8.70 -0.75
C VAL A 172 2.60 9.50 -1.26
N LEU A 173 2.35 10.55 -2.05
CA LEU A 173 3.40 11.36 -2.68
C LEU A 173 3.84 12.58 -1.84
N GLY A 174 3.19 12.85 -0.70
CA GLY A 174 3.49 13.99 0.16
C GLY A 174 3.23 15.34 -0.52
N VAL A 175 2.15 15.43 -1.31
CA VAL A 175 1.75 16.67 -2.02
C VAL A 175 0.30 17.03 -1.72
N SER A 176 -0.16 18.20 -2.13
CA SER A 176 -1.58 18.55 -2.02
C SER A 176 -2.44 17.82 -3.06
N VAL A 177 -3.72 17.62 -2.76
CA VAL A 177 -4.70 17.06 -3.70
C VAL A 177 -4.81 17.91 -4.97
N GLY A 178 -4.71 19.24 -4.85
CA GLY A 178 -4.68 20.15 -6.00
C GLY A 178 -3.47 19.92 -6.92
N THR A 179 -2.32 19.60 -6.37
CA THR A 179 -1.13 19.22 -7.15
C THR A 179 -1.39 17.94 -7.94
N VAL A 180 -2.02 16.93 -7.33
CA VAL A 180 -2.39 15.68 -8.02
C VAL A 180 -3.36 15.97 -9.18
N LYS A 181 -4.47 16.67 -8.91
CA LYS A 181 -5.47 17.03 -9.93
C LYS A 181 -4.84 17.76 -11.12
N SER A 182 -4.07 18.82 -10.86
CA SER A 182 -3.47 19.63 -11.92
C SER A 182 -2.38 18.88 -12.68
N ALA A 183 -1.59 18.03 -12.03
CA ALA A 183 -0.57 17.22 -12.69
C ALA A 183 -1.18 16.10 -13.53
N VAL A 184 -2.21 15.42 -13.04
CA VAL A 184 -2.95 14.40 -13.79
C VAL A 184 -3.63 15.02 -15.01
N SER A 185 -4.30 16.18 -14.85
CA SER A 185 -4.90 16.88 -15.98
C SER A 185 -3.89 17.20 -17.08
N ARG A 186 -2.71 17.73 -16.71
CA ARG A 186 -1.64 18.03 -17.67
C ARG A 186 -1.07 16.76 -18.32
N ALA A 187 -0.92 15.69 -17.55
CA ALA A 187 -0.44 14.42 -18.05
C ALA A 187 -1.41 13.81 -19.08
N LEU A 188 -2.71 13.81 -18.79
CA LEU A 188 -3.73 13.33 -19.72
C LEU A 188 -3.79 14.19 -20.99
N GLY A 189 -3.58 15.50 -20.88
CA GLY A 189 -3.44 16.39 -22.04
C GLY A 189 -2.30 15.92 -22.96
N LYS A 190 -1.11 15.69 -22.39
CA LYS A 190 0.04 15.18 -23.15
C LYS A 190 -0.21 13.80 -23.77
N LEU A 191 -0.86 12.90 -23.05
CA LEU A 191 -1.18 11.56 -23.58
C LEU A 191 -2.18 11.61 -24.74
N ARG A 192 -3.12 12.58 -24.74
CA ARG A 192 -4.06 12.76 -25.86
C ARG A 192 -3.39 13.29 -27.13
N GLU A 193 -2.28 13.98 -26.98
CA GLU A 193 -1.48 14.54 -28.08
C GLU A 193 -0.36 13.60 -28.52
N ASP A 194 -0.16 12.45 -27.84
CA ASP A 194 0.92 11.53 -28.20
C ASP A 194 0.62 10.83 -29.53
N PRO A 195 1.50 10.96 -30.55
CA PRO A 195 1.27 10.38 -31.86
C PRO A 195 1.20 8.85 -31.82
N GLU A 196 1.85 8.17 -30.87
CA GLU A 196 1.78 6.71 -30.74
C GLU A 196 0.38 6.24 -30.30
N LEU A 197 -0.38 7.10 -29.63
CA LEU A 197 -1.77 6.84 -29.22
C LEU A 197 -2.79 7.28 -30.27
N GLY A 198 -2.37 8.06 -31.26
CA GLY A 198 -3.21 8.51 -32.38
C GLY A 198 -3.51 7.40 -33.41
N PHE A 199 -2.65 6.39 -33.52
CA PHE A 199 -2.81 5.27 -34.46
C PHE A 199 -3.86 4.23 -34.04
N VAL A 200 -4.39 4.33 -32.81
CA VAL A 200 -5.34 3.36 -32.24
C VAL A 200 -6.74 3.95 -32.07
N ARG A 201 -7.08 4.95 -32.89
CA ARG A 201 -8.42 5.56 -32.95
C ARG A 201 -9.23 5.08 -34.14
#